data_AF-A0AAW0GVG6-F1
#
_entry.id   AF-A0AAW0GVG6-F1
#
_cell.length_a   1.000
_cell.length_b   1.000
_cell.length_c   1.000
_cell.angle_alpha   90.00
_cell.angle_beta   90.00
_cell.angle_gamma   90.00
#
_symmetry.space_group_name_H-M   'P 1'
#
loop_
_entity.id
_entity.type
_entity.pdbx_description
1 polymer ?
#
loop_
_entity_poly.entity_id
_entity_poly.type
_entity_poly.pdbx_seq_one_letter_code
_entity_poly.pdbx_strand_id
1 'polypeptide(L)'
;MSEPEVEHSPKQARAAQLAEKKKERRANEKEKRKEKKRKLAQQKASGEIDDAEYARLTKKMKVEHKPPFQARVIVDLGFDDLMSENEVKSLTSQLAYTYSANRKAVQPFSSVLFTSINGKTLTRLENMNDAAYKRWHSTEWWTESYERLWKDTSDSSGDSNLENKETQTTAKETVIYLTADSSDELTELKEGESYIIGGICDHNRYKNLCFNKSQEHGIRSARLPIGTYLAELKTRHVLTVNQTFEIPS
;
A
#
# COMPACT_ATOMS: atom_id res chain seq x y z
N MET A 1 -24.70 13.64 46.34
CA MET A 1 -23.59 12.83 45.79
C MET A 1 -23.35 13.33 44.39
N SER A 2 -22.28 14.09 44.19
CA SER A 2 -21.93 14.68 42.90
C SER A 2 -21.22 13.62 42.06
N GLU A 3 -21.67 13.38 40.83
CA GLU A 3 -20.95 12.53 39.88
C GLU A 3 -19.54 13.10 39.63
N PRO A 4 -18.49 12.28 39.57
CA PRO A 4 -17.15 12.76 39.30
C PRO A 4 -17.07 13.24 37.84
N GLU A 5 -16.72 14.51 37.63
CA GLU A 5 -16.35 15.03 36.32
C GLU A 5 -15.16 14.24 35.77
N VAL A 6 -15.37 13.54 34.66
CA VAL A 6 -14.32 12.81 33.96
C VAL A 6 -13.44 13.83 33.23
N GLU A 7 -12.40 14.31 33.89
CA GLU A 7 -11.43 15.23 33.32
C GLU A 7 -10.62 14.51 32.23
N HIS A 8 -10.97 14.77 30.96
CA HIS A 8 -10.28 14.17 29.83
C HIS A 8 -8.91 14.82 29.62
N SER A 9 -7.84 14.03 29.57
CA SER A 9 -6.51 14.52 29.24
C SER A 9 -6.51 15.26 27.88
N PRO A 10 -5.61 16.25 27.65
CA PRO A 10 -5.55 16.99 26.39
C PRO A 10 -5.45 16.10 25.14
N LYS A 11 -4.86 14.90 25.28
CA LYS A 11 -4.75 13.89 24.23
C LYS A 11 -6.09 13.18 23.96
N GLN A 12 -6.88 12.88 24.98
CA GLN A 12 -8.22 12.29 24.86
C GLN A 12 -9.23 13.30 24.30
N ALA A 13 -9.19 14.56 24.76
CA ALA A 13 -10.03 15.62 24.24
C ALA A 13 -9.77 15.88 22.74
N ARG A 14 -8.50 15.93 22.33
CA ARG A 14 -8.12 16.08 20.91
C ARG A 14 -8.53 14.88 20.07
N ALA A 15 -8.43 13.66 20.61
CA ALA A 15 -8.88 12.44 19.92
C ALA A 15 -10.40 12.40 19.74
N ALA A 16 -11.17 12.83 20.76
CA ALA A 16 -12.63 12.94 20.70
C ALA A 16 -13.07 13.97 19.65
N GLN A 17 -12.47 15.17 19.67
CA GLN A 17 -12.74 16.20 18.65
C GLN A 17 -12.41 15.72 17.23
N LEU A 18 -11.32 14.97 17.05
CA LEU A 18 -10.98 14.39 15.75
C LEU A 18 -11.99 13.32 15.31
N ALA A 19 -12.49 12.50 16.24
CA ALA A 19 -13.47 11.46 15.97
C ALA A 19 -14.82 12.07 15.59
N GLU A 20 -15.22 13.14 16.26
CA GLU A 20 -16.45 13.90 15.99
C GLU A 20 -16.40 14.58 14.63
N LYS A 21 -15.33 15.32 14.32
CA LYS A 21 -15.12 15.90 12.98
C LYS A 21 -15.11 14.85 11.88
N LYS A 22 -14.57 13.64 12.14
CA LYS A 22 -14.63 12.51 11.20
C LYS A 22 -16.07 12.00 11.00
N LYS A 23 -16.87 11.90 12.08
CA LYS A 23 -18.29 11.51 11.99
C LYS A 23 -19.09 12.54 11.19
N GLU A 24 -18.91 13.82 11.50
CA GLU A 24 -19.56 14.94 10.81
C GLU A 24 -19.21 14.96 9.32
N ARG A 25 -17.92 14.84 8.97
CA ARG A 25 -17.48 14.77 7.57
C ARG A 25 -18.13 13.59 6.83
N ARG A 26 -18.17 12.41 7.45
CA ARG A 26 -18.83 11.23 6.87
C ARG A 26 -20.33 11.43 6.69
N ALA A 27 -21.00 12.10 7.63
CA ALA A 27 -22.42 12.43 7.53
C ALA A 27 -22.68 13.40 6.37
N ASN A 28 -21.90 14.48 6.28
CA ASN A 28 -22.01 15.48 5.21
C ASN A 28 -21.73 14.88 3.81
N GLU A 29 -20.72 14.02 3.67
CA GLU A 29 -20.46 13.30 2.42
C GLU A 29 -21.62 12.38 2.02
N LYS A 30 -22.23 11.69 2.98
CA LYS A 30 -23.38 10.81 2.74
C LYS A 30 -24.61 11.60 2.30
N GLU A 31 -24.91 12.72 2.95
CA GLU A 31 -26.03 13.59 2.58
C GLU A 31 -25.83 14.22 1.19
N LYS A 32 -24.65 14.78 0.89
CA LYS A 32 -24.34 15.29 -0.46
C LYS A 32 -24.53 14.23 -1.55
N ARG A 33 -24.12 12.99 -1.28
CA ARG A 33 -24.30 11.88 -2.23
C ARG A 33 -25.77 11.48 -2.42
N LYS A 34 -26.58 11.50 -1.35
CA LYS A 34 -28.03 11.28 -1.45
C LYS A 34 -28.72 12.39 -2.23
N GLU A 35 -28.37 13.64 -1.95
CA GLU A 35 -28.96 14.80 -2.63
C GLU A 35 -28.67 14.78 -4.13
N LYS A 36 -27.40 14.50 -4.52
CA LYS A 36 -27.01 14.34 -5.93
C LYS A 36 -27.83 13.23 -6.63
N LYS A 37 -28.05 12.10 -5.95
CA LYS A 37 -28.87 11.00 -6.49
C LYS A 37 -30.35 11.40 -6.62
N ARG A 38 -30.89 12.16 -5.66
CA ARG A 38 -32.27 12.66 -5.69
C ARG A 38 -32.48 13.66 -6.82
N LYS A 39 -31.57 14.62 -6.99
CA LYS A 39 -31.61 15.60 -8.09
C LYS A 39 -31.62 14.91 -9.45
N LEU A 40 -30.72 13.94 -9.65
CA LEU A 40 -30.64 13.19 -10.90
C LEU A 40 -31.92 12.37 -11.19
N ALA A 41 -32.54 11.79 -10.15
CA ALA A 41 -33.81 11.09 -10.29
C ALA A 41 -34.98 12.05 -10.60
N GLN A 42 -34.97 13.26 -10.04
CA GLN A 42 -35.95 14.31 -10.37
C GLN A 42 -35.81 14.79 -11.82
N GLN A 43 -34.59 15.04 -12.30
CA GLN A 43 -34.32 15.41 -13.69
C GLN A 43 -34.79 14.33 -14.67
N LYS A 44 -34.65 13.05 -14.31
CA LYS A 44 -35.22 11.95 -15.09
C LYS A 44 -36.75 11.99 -15.07
N ALA A 45 -37.36 12.17 -13.90
CA ALA A 45 -38.81 12.18 -13.76
C ALA A 45 -39.48 13.39 -14.45
N SER A 46 -38.78 14.53 -14.54
CA SER A 46 -39.24 15.70 -15.29
C SER A 46 -39.02 15.60 -16.80
N GLY A 47 -38.31 14.57 -17.28
CA GLY A 47 -37.93 14.41 -18.69
C GLY A 47 -36.84 15.38 -19.15
N GLU A 48 -36.15 16.06 -18.23
CA GLU A 48 -35.04 16.98 -18.53
C GLU A 48 -33.80 16.22 -19.02
N ILE A 49 -33.63 14.97 -18.57
CA ILE A 49 -32.63 14.02 -19.07
C ILE A 49 -33.34 12.73 -19.50
N ASP A 50 -32.88 12.14 -20.59
CA ASP A 50 -33.45 10.89 -21.11
C ASP A 50 -32.91 9.65 -20.35
N ASP A 51 -33.46 8.48 -20.68
CA ASP A 51 -33.03 7.21 -20.08
C ASP A 51 -31.56 6.89 -20.34
N ALA A 52 -31.01 7.30 -21.49
CA ALA A 52 -29.63 7.03 -21.88
C ALA A 52 -28.65 7.92 -21.10
N GLU A 53 -28.97 9.19 -20.93
CA GLU A 53 -28.23 10.18 -20.15
C GLU A 53 -28.29 9.88 -18.66
N TYR A 54 -29.47 9.54 -18.12
CA TYR A 54 -29.60 9.06 -16.74
C TYR A 54 -28.78 7.78 -16.52
N ALA A 55 -28.82 6.82 -17.44
CA ALA A 55 -27.99 5.63 -17.37
C ALA A 55 -26.50 5.98 -17.40
N ARG A 56 -26.05 6.91 -18.25
CA ARG A 56 -24.65 7.36 -18.33
C ARG A 56 -24.18 8.05 -17.04
N LEU A 57 -25.01 8.90 -16.44
CA LEU A 57 -24.70 9.65 -15.21
C LEU A 57 -24.79 8.80 -13.93
N THR A 58 -25.57 7.72 -13.94
CA THR A 58 -25.69 6.78 -12.81
C THR A 58 -24.79 5.55 -12.91
N LYS A 59 -24.41 5.13 -14.12
CA LYS A 59 -23.47 4.04 -14.33
C LYS A 59 -22.13 4.47 -13.75
N LYS A 60 -21.66 3.74 -12.74
CA LYS A 60 -20.25 3.81 -12.37
C LYS A 60 -19.45 3.47 -13.63
N MET A 61 -18.52 4.35 -14.01
CA MET A 61 -17.53 4.00 -15.03
C MET A 61 -16.90 2.67 -14.58
N LYS A 62 -17.22 1.59 -15.30
CA LYS A 62 -16.43 0.37 -15.19
C LYS A 62 -15.11 0.75 -15.82
N VAL A 63 -14.09 0.96 -14.99
CA VAL A 63 -12.72 0.97 -15.49
C VAL A 63 -12.52 -0.41 -16.12
N GLU A 64 -12.29 -0.45 -17.43
CA GLU A 64 -11.80 -1.67 -18.06
C GLU A 64 -10.43 -1.94 -17.45
N HIS A 65 -10.37 -2.97 -16.61
CA HIS A 65 -9.10 -3.43 -16.09
C HIS A 65 -8.37 -4.17 -17.21
N LYS A 66 -7.15 -3.73 -17.52
CA LYS A 66 -6.21 -4.52 -18.30
C LYS A 66 -5.87 -5.81 -17.53
N PRO A 67 -5.45 -6.89 -18.22
CA PRO A 67 -4.84 -8.04 -17.55
C PRO A 67 -3.74 -7.59 -16.59
N PRO A 68 -3.57 -8.26 -15.43
CA PRO A 68 -2.53 -7.87 -14.49
C PRO A 68 -1.16 -7.77 -15.15
N PHE A 69 -0.42 -6.72 -14.79
CA PHE A 69 0.97 -6.59 -15.19
C PHE A 69 1.77 -7.69 -14.50
N GLN A 70 2.48 -8.49 -15.29
CA GLN A 70 3.14 -9.70 -14.81
C GLN A 70 4.48 -9.41 -14.09
N ALA A 71 4.45 -8.50 -13.12
CA ALA A 71 5.54 -8.24 -12.20
C ALA A 71 5.06 -8.31 -10.75
N ARG A 72 5.99 -8.55 -9.83
CA ARG A 72 5.69 -8.61 -8.39
C ARG A 72 6.20 -7.35 -7.71
N VAL A 73 5.39 -6.82 -6.80
CA VAL A 73 5.87 -5.79 -5.86
C VAL A 73 6.03 -6.39 -4.49
N ILE A 74 7.17 -6.12 -3.86
CA ILE A 74 7.57 -6.66 -2.57
C ILE A 74 7.72 -5.49 -1.60
N VAL A 75 7.06 -5.56 -0.45
CA VAL A 75 7.22 -4.59 0.63
C VAL A 75 8.04 -5.23 1.75
N ASP A 76 9.26 -4.76 1.92
CA ASP A 76 10.21 -5.21 2.94
C ASP A 76 9.87 -4.58 4.29
N LEU A 77 9.22 -5.33 5.20
CA LEU A 77 8.81 -4.86 6.52
C LEU A 77 9.88 -5.10 7.60
N GLY A 78 11.12 -5.45 7.22
CA GLY A 78 12.21 -5.81 8.13
C GLY A 78 12.84 -4.65 8.89
N PHE A 79 12.09 -3.57 9.16
CA PHE A 79 12.56 -2.33 9.79
C PHE A 79 11.76 -1.95 11.04
N ASP A 80 11.01 -2.89 11.63
CA ASP A 80 10.10 -2.63 12.76
C ASP A 80 10.82 -1.96 13.95
N ASP A 81 12.02 -2.41 14.29
CA ASP A 81 12.83 -1.86 15.40
C ASP A 81 13.31 -0.42 15.16
N LEU A 82 13.32 0.04 13.91
CA LEU A 82 13.71 1.40 13.53
C LEU A 82 12.56 2.41 13.57
N MET A 83 11.34 1.96 13.88
CA MET A 83 10.14 2.79 13.90
C MET A 83 9.52 2.92 15.29
N SER A 84 9.05 4.11 15.60
CA SER A 84 8.15 4.35 16.74
C SER A 84 6.74 3.79 16.49
N GLU A 85 5.93 3.65 17.55
CA GLU A 85 4.51 3.25 17.45
C GLU A 85 3.70 4.12 16.48
N ASN A 86 3.98 5.43 16.43
CA ASN A 86 3.30 6.36 15.52
C ASN A 86 3.73 6.14 14.06
N GLU A 87 4.99 5.80 13.83
CA GLU A 87 5.52 5.47 12.51
C GLU A 87 4.97 4.12 12.03
N VAL A 88 4.91 3.10 12.89
CA VAL A 88 4.24 1.80 12.61
C VAL A 88 2.75 2.00 12.29
N LYS A 89 2.08 2.89 13.01
CA LYS A 89 0.69 3.28 12.70
C LYS A 89 0.54 3.91 11.32
N SER A 90 1.51 4.71 10.93
CA SER A 90 1.54 5.32 9.60
C SER A 90 1.82 4.26 8.54
N LEU A 91 2.79 3.37 8.76
CA LEU A 91 3.13 2.26 7.87
C LEU A 91 1.93 1.37 7.59
N THR A 92 1.26 0.86 8.63
CA THR A 92 0.07 0.00 8.45
C THR A 92 -1.06 0.67 7.65
N SER A 93 -1.18 2.00 7.74
CA SER A 93 -2.10 2.76 6.90
C SER A 93 -1.63 2.82 5.44
N GLN A 94 -0.33 2.97 5.20
CA GLN A 94 0.27 2.91 3.86
C GLN A 94 0.15 1.53 3.22
N LEU A 95 0.27 0.43 3.99
CA LEU A 95 0.06 -0.94 3.47
C LEU A 95 -1.39 -1.11 2.97
N ALA A 96 -2.37 -0.65 3.75
CA ALA A 96 -3.78 -0.69 3.36
C ALA A 96 -4.08 0.18 2.13
N TYR A 97 -3.43 1.34 2.05
CA TYR A 97 -3.53 2.18 0.86
C TYR A 97 -2.93 1.49 -0.36
N THR A 98 -1.72 0.93 -0.23
CA THR A 98 -0.99 0.21 -1.28
C THR A 98 -1.84 -0.91 -1.88
N TYR A 99 -2.41 -1.77 -1.03
CA TYR A 99 -3.33 -2.81 -1.46
C TYR A 99 -4.56 -2.23 -2.19
N SER A 100 -5.14 -1.14 -1.65
CA SER A 100 -6.30 -0.50 -2.26
C SER A 100 -5.98 0.16 -3.60
N ALA A 101 -4.79 0.74 -3.76
CA ALA A 101 -4.31 1.38 -4.96
C ALA A 101 -4.09 0.34 -6.07
N ASN A 102 -3.36 -0.75 -5.78
CA ASN A 102 -3.16 -1.83 -6.74
C ASN A 102 -4.50 -2.38 -7.25
N ARG A 103 -5.46 -2.65 -6.34
CA ARG A 103 -6.80 -3.13 -6.70
C ARG A 103 -7.65 -2.18 -7.55
N LYS A 104 -7.35 -0.89 -7.54
CA LYS A 104 -8.07 0.13 -8.30
C LYS A 104 -7.33 0.55 -9.56
N ALA A 105 -6.08 0.14 -9.73
CA ALA A 105 -5.27 0.46 -10.89
C ALA A 105 -5.94 -0.05 -12.17
N VAL A 106 -5.75 0.70 -13.26
CA VAL A 106 -6.20 0.28 -14.61
C VAL A 106 -5.52 -1.04 -14.97
N GLN A 107 -4.25 -1.19 -14.63
CA GLN A 107 -3.48 -2.43 -14.76
C GLN A 107 -2.84 -2.77 -13.40
N PRO A 108 -3.42 -3.70 -12.61
CA PRO A 108 -2.85 -4.09 -11.32
C PRO A 108 -1.60 -4.95 -11.51
N PHE A 109 -0.66 -4.93 -10.55
CA PHE A 109 0.36 -5.96 -10.44
C PHE A 109 -0.27 -7.32 -10.10
N SER A 110 0.31 -8.39 -10.63
CA SER A 110 -0.18 -9.76 -10.45
C SER A 110 -0.14 -10.23 -8.98
N SER A 111 0.86 -9.80 -8.21
CA SER A 111 1.00 -10.09 -6.77
C SER A 111 1.67 -8.94 -6.02
N VAL A 112 1.19 -8.69 -4.79
CA VAL A 112 1.86 -7.85 -3.79
C VAL A 112 2.30 -8.71 -2.61
N LEU A 113 3.60 -8.83 -2.41
CA LEU A 113 4.21 -9.61 -1.35
C LEU A 113 4.67 -8.71 -0.22
N PHE A 114 4.31 -9.03 1.02
CA PHE A 114 4.80 -8.36 2.22
C PHE A 114 5.73 -9.33 2.96
N THR A 115 7.00 -8.98 3.12
CA THR A 115 8.01 -9.87 3.73
C THR A 115 8.50 -9.33 5.06
N SER A 116 9.15 -10.19 5.85
CA SER A 116 9.74 -9.84 7.14
C SER A 116 8.74 -9.23 8.13
N ILE A 117 7.46 -9.63 8.06
CA ILE A 117 6.45 -9.12 8.98
C ILE A 117 6.70 -9.65 10.40
N ASN A 118 6.88 -8.75 11.36
CA ASN A 118 7.13 -9.11 12.75
C ASN A 118 6.70 -7.97 13.72
N GLY A 119 6.97 -8.17 15.01
CA GLY A 119 7.00 -7.11 16.02
C GLY A 119 5.72 -6.27 16.16
N LYS A 120 5.92 -4.96 16.29
CA LYS A 120 4.84 -3.96 16.46
C LYS A 120 3.94 -3.93 15.23
N THR A 121 4.51 -4.06 14.04
CA THR A 121 3.77 -4.04 12.77
C THR A 121 2.79 -5.22 12.66
N LEU A 122 3.24 -6.45 12.95
CA LEU A 122 2.37 -7.63 12.96
C LEU A 122 1.27 -7.50 14.01
N THR A 123 1.67 -7.17 15.25
CA THR A 123 0.74 -6.99 16.38
C THR A 123 -0.35 -5.98 16.03
N ARG A 124 0.03 -4.88 15.39
CA ARG A 124 -0.92 -3.86 14.97
C ARG A 124 -1.87 -4.36 13.88
N LEU A 125 -1.37 -5.09 12.88
CA LEU A 125 -2.20 -5.64 11.80
C LEU A 125 -3.23 -6.66 12.30
N GLU A 126 -2.85 -7.51 13.24
CA GLU A 126 -3.77 -8.46 13.92
C GLU A 126 -4.91 -7.74 14.63
N ASN A 127 -4.58 -6.67 15.36
CA ASN A 127 -5.56 -5.91 16.14
C ASN A 127 -6.37 -4.90 15.30
N MET A 128 -6.06 -4.74 14.01
CA MET A 128 -6.73 -3.77 13.13
C MET A 128 -7.85 -4.43 12.32
N ASN A 129 -9.08 -3.91 12.49
CA ASN A 129 -10.24 -4.29 11.70
C ASN A 129 -10.46 -5.81 11.60
N ASP A 130 -10.33 -6.52 12.74
CA ASP A 130 -10.46 -7.97 12.80
C ASP A 130 -9.51 -8.67 11.81
N ALA A 131 -8.20 -8.37 11.94
CA ALA A 131 -7.13 -8.85 11.08
C ALA A 131 -7.45 -8.80 9.57
N ALA A 132 -8.03 -7.69 9.09
CA ALA A 132 -8.54 -7.59 7.71
C ALA A 132 -7.52 -7.90 6.61
N TYR A 133 -6.23 -7.72 6.90
CA TYR A 133 -5.13 -8.01 5.97
C TYR A 133 -5.10 -9.48 5.54
N LYS A 134 -5.55 -10.42 6.39
CA LYS A 134 -5.64 -11.86 6.07
C LYS A 134 -6.67 -12.16 4.98
N ARG A 135 -7.61 -11.25 4.75
CA ARG A 135 -8.67 -11.38 3.72
C ARG A 135 -8.32 -10.62 2.44
N TRP A 136 -7.13 -10.03 2.34
CA TRP A 136 -6.71 -9.36 1.13
C TRP A 136 -6.38 -10.38 0.04
N HIS A 137 -6.88 -10.13 -1.16
CA HIS A 137 -6.72 -11.03 -2.31
C HIS A 137 -5.49 -10.61 -3.10
N SER A 138 -4.82 -11.55 -3.77
CA SER A 138 -3.59 -11.29 -4.53
C SER A 138 -2.48 -10.65 -3.67
N THR A 139 -2.44 -11.01 -2.40
CA THR A 139 -1.39 -10.62 -1.47
C THR A 139 -0.80 -11.82 -0.77
N GLU A 140 0.50 -11.77 -0.54
CA GLU A 140 1.24 -12.77 0.23
C GLU A 140 1.90 -12.10 1.44
N TRP A 141 2.00 -12.82 2.55
CA TRP A 141 2.54 -12.32 3.81
C TRP A 141 3.52 -13.33 4.38
N TRP A 142 4.79 -12.96 4.48
CA TRP A 142 5.88 -13.81 4.95
C TRP A 142 6.52 -13.21 6.20
N THR A 143 6.79 -14.05 7.18
CA THR A 143 7.62 -13.71 8.33
C THR A 143 9.10 -13.70 7.96
N GLU A 144 9.47 -14.45 6.91
CA GLU A 144 10.82 -14.57 6.38
C GLU A 144 11.22 -13.37 5.49
N SER A 145 12.53 -13.23 5.27
CA SER A 145 13.12 -12.26 4.33
C SER A 145 12.74 -12.58 2.89
N TYR A 146 12.67 -11.53 2.06
CA TYR A 146 12.46 -11.67 0.61
C TYR A 146 13.56 -12.48 -0.08
N GLU A 147 14.73 -12.65 0.53
CA GLU A 147 15.83 -13.43 -0.04
C GLU A 147 15.46 -14.89 -0.30
N ARG A 148 14.44 -15.41 0.39
CA ARG A 148 13.87 -16.73 0.11
C ARG A 148 13.49 -16.92 -1.37
N LEU A 149 13.12 -15.82 -2.06
CA LEU A 149 12.78 -15.82 -3.47
C LEU A 149 13.86 -16.43 -4.38
N TRP A 150 15.13 -16.37 -3.99
CA TRP A 150 16.27 -16.90 -4.76
C TRP A 150 17.24 -17.77 -3.95
N LYS A 151 16.97 -17.99 -2.65
CA LYS A 151 17.82 -18.85 -1.79
C LYS A 151 17.34 -20.30 -1.70
N ASP A 152 16.07 -20.60 -1.96
CA ASP A 152 15.51 -21.96 -1.85
C ASP A 152 15.98 -22.94 -2.95
N THR A 153 16.98 -22.57 -3.78
CA THR A 153 17.49 -23.42 -4.87
C THR A 153 18.82 -24.14 -4.58
N SER A 154 19.46 -23.95 -3.42
CA SER A 154 20.81 -24.54 -3.19
C SER A 154 21.03 -25.40 -1.95
N ASP A 155 20.17 -25.39 -0.93
CA ASP A 155 20.43 -26.14 0.33
C ASP A 155 19.21 -26.91 0.85
N SER A 156 18.72 -27.90 0.10
CA SER A 156 17.72 -28.85 0.60
C SER A 156 18.20 -30.30 0.50
N SER A 157 19.19 -30.63 1.34
CA SER A 157 19.28 -31.96 1.92
C SER A 157 18.39 -32.01 3.17
N GLY A 158 17.16 -32.49 3.00
CA GLY A 158 16.30 -33.03 4.07
C GLY A 158 15.49 -32.03 4.89
N ASP A 159 14.20 -31.86 4.58
CA ASP A 159 13.11 -32.51 5.32
C ASP A 159 11.78 -32.25 4.59
N SER A 160 11.08 -33.32 4.26
CA SER A 160 9.86 -33.31 3.45
C SER A 160 8.63 -33.30 4.35
N ASN A 161 8.19 -32.11 4.81
CA ASN A 161 6.77 -31.91 5.16
C ASN A 161 6.41 -30.43 5.42
N LEU A 162 6.26 -29.63 4.38
CA LEU A 162 5.47 -28.38 4.43
C LEU A 162 4.62 -28.32 3.16
N GLU A 163 3.32 -28.44 3.35
CA GLU A 163 2.30 -28.47 2.30
C GLU A 163 2.46 -27.31 1.30
N ASN A 164 2.60 -27.69 0.03
CA ASN A 164 2.40 -26.93 -1.21
C ASN A 164 1.83 -25.51 -1.05
N LYS A 165 2.72 -24.55 -0.79
CA LYS A 165 2.54 -23.19 -1.30
C LYS A 165 3.66 -22.98 -2.32
N GLU A 166 3.33 -23.10 -3.61
CA GLU A 166 4.22 -22.84 -4.75
C GLU A 166 4.77 -21.42 -4.61
N THR A 167 5.85 -21.28 -3.85
CA THR A 167 6.53 -20.02 -3.68
C THR A 167 7.33 -19.88 -4.95
N GLN A 168 6.79 -19.12 -5.90
CA GLN A 168 7.36 -18.98 -7.24
C GLN A 168 8.74 -18.32 -7.10
N THR A 169 9.78 -19.16 -7.13
CA THR A 169 11.17 -18.72 -7.10
C THR A 169 11.44 -17.80 -8.28
N THR A 170 12.31 -16.81 -8.09
CA THR A 170 12.69 -15.86 -9.14
C THR A 170 14.21 -15.84 -9.28
N ALA A 171 14.68 -15.57 -10.49
CA ALA A 171 16.09 -15.32 -10.72
C ALA A 171 16.53 -14.09 -9.92
N LYS A 172 17.66 -14.18 -9.20
CA LYS A 172 18.15 -13.09 -8.35
C LYS A 172 18.39 -11.81 -9.14
N GLU A 173 18.79 -11.96 -10.40
CA GLU A 173 19.09 -10.89 -11.35
C GLU A 173 17.85 -10.08 -11.75
N THR A 174 16.64 -10.65 -11.61
CA THR A 174 15.37 -9.98 -11.90
C THR A 174 14.78 -9.28 -10.68
N VAL A 175 15.52 -9.23 -9.56
CA VAL A 175 15.11 -8.55 -8.33
C VAL A 175 15.79 -7.19 -8.23
N ILE A 176 14.98 -6.14 -8.08
CA ILE A 176 15.44 -4.76 -8.00
C ILE A 176 14.93 -4.12 -6.71
N TYR A 177 15.83 -3.63 -5.86
CA TYR A 177 15.47 -2.83 -4.69
C TYR A 177 15.30 -1.35 -5.08
N LEU A 178 14.09 -0.84 -4.94
CA LEU A 178 13.76 0.56 -5.20
C LEU A 178 14.18 1.44 -4.02
N THR A 179 15.12 2.35 -4.26
CA THR A 179 15.66 3.26 -3.23
C THR A 179 16.09 4.59 -3.83
N ALA A 180 15.78 5.70 -3.15
CA ALA A 180 16.13 7.04 -3.60
C ALA A 180 17.64 7.31 -3.62
N ASP A 181 18.41 6.52 -2.87
CA ASP A 181 19.86 6.67 -2.74
C ASP A 181 20.65 5.97 -3.87
N SER A 182 19.99 5.21 -4.75
CA SER A 182 20.67 4.55 -5.87
C SER A 182 21.10 5.57 -6.94
N SER A 183 22.28 5.36 -7.53
CA SER A 183 22.76 6.11 -8.69
C SER A 183 21.99 5.76 -9.98
N ASP A 184 21.47 4.54 -10.06
CA ASP A 184 20.82 4.02 -11.24
C ASP A 184 19.36 4.39 -11.24
N GLU A 185 18.84 4.85 -12.37
CA GLU A 185 17.43 5.18 -12.52
C GLU A 185 16.65 4.04 -13.20
N LEU A 186 15.49 3.71 -12.65
CA LEU A 186 14.58 2.75 -13.27
C LEU A 186 13.76 3.47 -14.35
N THR A 187 14.04 3.19 -15.61
CA THR A 187 13.37 3.85 -16.75
C THR A 187 11.98 3.29 -17.03
N GLU A 188 11.81 1.98 -16.87
CA GLU A 188 10.56 1.26 -17.16
C GLU A 188 10.42 0.04 -16.23
N LEU A 189 9.17 -0.37 -15.99
CA LEU A 189 8.88 -1.65 -15.36
C LEU A 189 8.79 -2.74 -16.44
N LYS A 190 9.26 -3.93 -16.10
CA LYS A 190 9.27 -5.11 -16.97
C LYS A 190 8.51 -6.25 -16.33
N GLU A 191 7.81 -7.00 -17.17
CA GLU A 191 7.21 -8.26 -16.75
C GLU A 191 8.32 -9.29 -16.42
N GLY A 192 8.04 -10.17 -15.47
CA GLY A 192 9.00 -11.14 -14.93
C GLY A 192 9.96 -10.59 -13.88
N GLU A 193 9.98 -9.27 -13.64
CA GLU A 193 10.80 -8.65 -12.60
C GLU A 193 10.05 -8.53 -11.25
N SER A 194 10.84 -8.46 -10.19
CA SER A 194 10.37 -8.27 -8.81
C SER A 194 10.94 -6.99 -8.22
N TYR A 195 10.09 -6.07 -7.80
CA TYR A 195 10.46 -4.75 -7.29
C TYR A 195 10.26 -4.66 -5.79
N ILE A 196 11.34 -4.45 -5.02
CA ILE A 196 11.31 -4.32 -3.57
C ILE A 196 11.20 -2.85 -3.17
N ILE A 197 10.34 -2.56 -2.21
CA ILE A 197 10.15 -1.25 -1.59
C ILE A 197 10.40 -1.39 -0.09
N GLY A 198 11.19 -0.49 0.47
CA GLY A 198 11.39 -0.42 1.92
C GLY A 198 10.10 -0.01 2.64
N GLY A 199 9.54 -0.91 3.43
CA GLY A 199 8.36 -0.68 4.27
C GLY A 199 8.70 0.07 5.54
N ILE A 200 9.20 1.30 5.42
CA ILE A 200 9.66 2.12 6.54
C ILE A 200 9.04 3.53 6.51
N CYS A 201 8.68 4.05 7.68
CA CYS A 201 8.19 5.42 7.88
C CYS A 201 9.16 6.19 8.77
N ASP A 202 10.27 6.67 8.22
CA ASP A 202 11.36 7.29 8.99
C ASP A 202 11.61 8.77 8.65
N HIS A 203 10.89 9.32 7.66
CA HIS A 203 11.15 10.66 7.12
C HIS A 203 12.58 10.83 6.59
N ASN A 204 13.18 9.77 6.02
CA ASN A 204 14.56 9.76 5.54
C ASN A 204 15.60 10.01 6.65
N ARG A 205 15.29 9.56 7.87
CA ARG A 205 16.21 9.58 9.02
C ARG A 205 17.38 8.62 8.77
N TYR A 206 17.14 7.49 8.11
CA TYR A 206 18.14 6.45 7.84
C TYR A 206 18.59 6.49 6.37
N LYS A 207 19.55 7.36 6.08
CA LYS A 207 20.15 7.47 4.74
C LYS A 207 20.82 6.16 4.32
N ASN A 208 20.69 5.81 3.03
CA ASN A 208 21.26 4.60 2.43
C ASN A 208 20.76 3.29 3.05
N LEU A 209 19.72 3.27 3.90
CA LEU A 209 19.29 2.05 4.58
C LEU A 209 18.92 0.94 3.59
N CYS A 210 18.01 1.25 2.68
CA CYS A 210 17.55 0.32 1.65
C CYS A 210 18.65 0.02 0.61
N PHE A 211 19.45 1.04 0.26
CA PHE A 211 20.58 0.89 -0.65
C PHE A 211 21.62 -0.08 -0.09
N ASN A 212 22.08 0.12 1.13
CA ASN A 212 23.05 -0.76 1.79
C ASN A 212 22.52 -2.19 1.90
N LYS A 213 21.25 -2.37 2.28
CA LYS A 213 20.61 -3.70 2.32
C LYS A 213 20.59 -4.39 0.96
N SER A 214 20.36 -3.63 -0.13
CA SER A 214 20.45 -4.18 -1.50
C SER A 214 21.86 -4.63 -1.86
N GLN A 215 22.89 -3.87 -1.46
CA GLN A 215 24.28 -4.19 -1.71
C GLN A 215 24.73 -5.42 -0.91
N GLU A 216 24.35 -5.49 0.36
CA GLU A 216 24.60 -6.65 1.23
C GLU A 216 24.00 -7.93 0.64
N HIS A 217 22.78 -7.85 0.13
CA HIS A 217 22.11 -9.00 -0.50
C HIS A 217 22.59 -9.26 -1.94
N GLY A 218 23.45 -8.39 -2.49
CA GLY A 218 23.98 -8.50 -3.85
C GLY A 218 22.90 -8.49 -4.92
N ILE A 219 21.89 -7.62 -4.76
CA ILE A 219 20.82 -7.40 -5.74
C ILE A 219 20.93 -5.99 -6.33
N ARG A 220 20.38 -5.80 -7.52
CA ARG A 220 20.35 -4.50 -8.19
C ARG A 220 19.53 -3.52 -7.35
N SER A 221 19.96 -2.25 -7.32
CA SER A 221 19.14 -1.15 -6.81
C SER A 221 18.86 -0.14 -7.91
N ALA A 222 17.73 0.55 -7.82
CA ALA A 222 17.43 1.67 -8.70
C ALA A 222 16.53 2.69 -7.98
N ARG A 223 16.68 3.96 -8.30
CA ARG A 223 15.72 5.01 -7.91
C ARG A 223 14.62 5.11 -8.94
N LEU A 224 13.43 5.50 -8.52
CA LEU A 224 12.36 5.82 -9.46
C LEU A 224 12.71 7.09 -10.27
N PRO A 225 12.16 7.25 -11.49
CA PRO A 225 12.40 8.41 -12.35
C PRO A 225 11.56 9.60 -11.89
N ILE A 226 11.78 10.05 -10.65
CA ILE A 226 10.88 11.00 -9.99
C ILE A 226 11.05 12.44 -10.53
N GLY A 227 12.18 12.73 -11.18
CA GLY A 227 12.45 14.04 -11.80
C GLY A 227 11.53 14.40 -12.96
N THR A 228 10.98 13.40 -13.66
CA THR A 228 10.13 13.61 -14.86
C THR A 228 8.64 13.68 -14.51
N TYR A 229 8.21 13.05 -13.41
CA TYR A 229 6.81 12.95 -13.00
C TYR A 229 6.39 13.89 -11.85
N LEU A 230 7.34 14.51 -11.11
CA LEU A 230 7.06 15.36 -9.93
C LEU A 230 6.94 16.87 -10.19
N ALA A 231 6.71 17.33 -11.42
CA ALA A 231 6.50 18.76 -11.68
C ALA A 231 5.38 19.38 -10.80
N GLU A 232 4.46 18.56 -10.27
CA GLU A 232 3.33 18.99 -9.44
C GLU A 232 3.48 18.79 -7.92
N LEU A 233 4.54 18.11 -7.42
CA LEU A 233 4.69 17.81 -5.99
C LEU A 233 5.93 18.50 -5.39
N LYS A 234 5.71 19.74 -4.95
CA LYS A 234 6.73 20.72 -4.53
C LYS A 234 7.65 20.39 -3.34
N THR A 235 7.59 19.24 -2.66
CA THR A 235 8.29 19.15 -1.35
C THR A 235 8.99 17.85 -0.92
N ARG A 236 8.97 16.72 -1.63
CA ARG A 236 9.68 15.50 -1.13
C ARG A 236 10.28 14.63 -2.25
N HIS A 237 11.60 14.41 -2.16
CA HIS A 237 12.36 13.47 -3.01
C HIS A 237 12.32 12.01 -2.51
N VAL A 238 11.66 11.76 -1.37
CA VAL A 238 11.48 10.43 -0.78
C VAL A 238 10.00 10.08 -0.81
N LEU A 239 9.67 9.07 -1.59
CA LEU A 239 8.30 8.61 -1.79
C LEU A 239 7.89 7.69 -0.65
N THR A 240 6.68 7.85 -0.14
CA THR A 240 6.07 6.85 0.75
C THR A 240 5.70 5.61 -0.06
N VAL A 241 5.58 4.44 0.59
CA VAL A 241 5.31 3.14 -0.08
C VAL A 241 4.15 3.24 -1.08
N ASN A 242 3.12 4.01 -0.75
CA ASN A 242 1.98 4.25 -1.63
C ASN A 242 2.29 5.10 -2.87
N GLN A 243 3.20 6.07 -2.78
CA GLN A 243 3.53 6.94 -3.90
C GLN A 243 4.33 6.20 -4.98
N THR A 244 5.10 5.17 -4.60
CA THR A 244 5.77 4.26 -5.55
C THR A 244 4.78 3.50 -6.43
N PHE A 245 3.59 3.18 -5.91
CA PHE A 245 2.53 2.48 -6.65
C PHE A 245 1.74 3.38 -7.63
N GLU A 246 1.84 4.70 -7.50
CA GLU A 246 1.14 5.66 -8.37
C GLU A 246 2.00 6.08 -9.58
N ILE A 247 3.25 5.62 -9.67
CA ILE A 247 4.22 6.07 -10.68
C ILE A 247 4.17 5.30 -12.01
N PRO A 248 3.43 4.17 -12.12
CA PRO A 248 3.01 3.68 -13.43
C PRO A 248 1.48 3.54 -13.47
N SER A 249 0.80 4.51 -14.07
CA SER A 249 -0.59 4.41 -14.55
C SER A 249 -0.73 5.16 -15.85
#